data_AF-A0A8B6EF79-F1
#
_entry.id   AF-A0A8B6EF79-F1
#
_cell.length_a   1.000
_cell.length_b   1.000
_cell.length_c   1.000
_cell.angle_alpha   90.00
_cell.angle_beta   90.00
_cell.angle_gamma   90.00
#
_symmetry.space_group_name_H-M   'P 1'
#
loop_
_entity.id
_entity.type
_entity.pdbx_description
1 polymer ?
#
loop_
_entity_poly.entity_id
_entity_poly.type
_entity_poly.pdbx_seq_one_letter_code
_entity_poly.pdbx_strand_id
1 'polypeptide(L)'
;MASFTTDEMQEAQPSGLDIFSIPPYQTAVEYMYYQDIRTYSQLSGNTPLAFNVSGQNGLEYVDLKRTKLYVKAKIKKADGSSLTETEYVGPVNLFLHAMFAQVDVTLQDLFLGSCPARVVIGFVDAEAAAGSYITNPFNFEHFNLKNIELYVNNIPVSVNILQINFDATTGRTIIPAYTKLFQITEKDSRDSGNQITRDDFA
;
A
#
# COMPACT_ATOMS: atom_id res chain seq x y z
N MET A 1 8.03 -50.59 20.43
CA MET A 1 8.74 -49.31 20.23
C MET A 1 7.89 -48.48 19.27
N ALA A 2 7.23 -47.44 19.76
CA ALA A 2 6.56 -46.48 18.90
C ALA A 2 7.66 -45.58 18.30
N SER A 3 7.76 -45.59 16.97
CA SER A 3 8.64 -44.69 16.23
C SER A 3 7.89 -43.38 16.07
N PHE A 4 8.37 -42.34 16.75
CA PHE A 4 7.86 -40.99 16.58
C PHE A 4 8.40 -40.42 15.26
N THR A 5 7.57 -40.40 14.23
CA THR A 5 7.87 -39.75 12.95
C THR A 5 7.73 -38.23 13.13
N THR A 6 8.72 -37.49 12.65
CA THR A 6 8.87 -36.03 12.79
C THR A 6 7.71 -35.20 12.24
N ASP A 7 6.89 -35.75 11.35
CA ASP A 7 5.78 -35.03 10.72
C ASP A 7 4.63 -34.70 11.69
N GLU A 8 4.43 -35.50 12.75
CA GLU A 8 3.32 -35.29 13.71
C GLU A 8 3.61 -34.19 14.76
N MET A 9 4.86 -33.74 14.90
CA MET A 9 5.25 -32.73 15.90
C MET A 9 5.34 -31.30 15.36
N GLN A 10 5.21 -31.11 14.04
CA GLN A 10 5.38 -29.80 13.41
C GLN A 10 4.23 -28.83 13.73
N GLU A 11 3.03 -29.35 14.03
CA GLU A 11 1.82 -28.53 14.26
C GLU A 11 1.86 -27.74 15.58
N ALA A 12 2.71 -28.13 16.53
CA ALA A 12 2.82 -27.50 17.86
C ALA A 12 4.12 -26.70 18.09
N GLN A 13 5.02 -26.61 17.10
CA GLN A 13 6.26 -25.85 17.25
C GLN A 13 6.09 -24.39 16.80
N PRO A 14 6.53 -23.41 17.61
CA PRO A 14 6.59 -22.02 17.19
C PRO A 14 7.49 -21.88 15.96
N SER A 15 7.06 -21.10 14.96
CA SER A 15 7.80 -20.90 13.70
C SER A 15 9.24 -20.38 13.87
N GLY A 16 9.56 -19.77 15.01
CA GLY A 16 10.93 -19.34 15.35
C GLY A 16 11.88 -20.45 15.80
N LEU A 17 11.38 -21.65 16.12
CA LEU A 17 12.17 -22.83 16.50
C LEU A 17 12.36 -23.83 15.34
N ASP A 18 11.70 -23.60 14.21
CA ASP A 18 11.82 -24.43 12.99
C ASP A 18 13.02 -23.98 12.14
N ILE A 19 14.22 -24.11 12.70
CA ILE A 19 15.49 -23.61 12.12
C ILE A 19 15.99 -24.45 10.93
N PHE A 20 15.38 -25.61 10.68
CA PHE A 20 15.73 -26.51 9.58
C PHE A 20 14.69 -26.49 8.46
N SER A 21 13.59 -25.75 8.65
CA SER A 21 12.67 -25.48 7.56
C SER A 21 13.41 -24.73 6.45
N ILE A 22 13.26 -25.23 5.24
CA ILE A 22 13.67 -24.48 4.07
C ILE A 22 12.69 -23.31 3.98
N PRO A 23 13.15 -22.05 4.04
CA PRO A 23 12.24 -20.93 3.89
C PRO A 23 11.54 -21.06 2.53
N PRO A 24 10.23 -20.82 2.46
CA PRO A 24 9.53 -20.83 1.18
C PRO A 24 10.21 -19.79 0.27
N TYR A 25 10.78 -20.26 -0.84
CA TYR A 25 11.38 -19.41 -1.85
C TYR A 25 10.34 -19.18 -2.95
N GLN A 26 10.21 -17.92 -3.39
CA GLN A 26 9.25 -17.55 -4.41
C GLN A 26 9.72 -18.09 -5.77
N THR A 27 9.12 -19.18 -6.24
CA THR A 27 9.37 -19.76 -7.58
C THR A 27 8.59 -19.08 -8.70
N ALA A 28 7.59 -18.27 -8.36
CA ALA A 28 6.70 -17.64 -9.34
C ALA A 28 7.37 -16.55 -10.19
N VAL A 29 8.48 -15.96 -9.72
CA VAL A 29 9.21 -14.91 -10.45
C VAL A 29 10.52 -15.50 -10.95
N GLU A 30 10.57 -15.81 -12.24
CA GLU A 30 11.71 -16.52 -12.85
C GLU A 30 12.85 -15.57 -13.25
N TYR A 31 12.54 -14.39 -13.79
CA TYR A 31 13.52 -13.42 -14.25
C TYR A 31 13.00 -11.98 -14.17
N MET A 32 13.93 -11.02 -14.19
CA MET A 32 13.65 -9.59 -14.18
C MET A 32 14.32 -8.93 -15.38
N TYR A 33 13.61 -8.04 -16.06
CA TYR A 33 14.12 -7.27 -17.19
C TYR A 33 13.62 -5.82 -17.13
N TYR A 34 14.29 -4.95 -17.88
CA TYR A 34 13.83 -3.58 -18.11
C TYR A 34 13.09 -3.51 -19.44
N GLN A 35 12.00 -2.75 -19.46
CA GLN A 35 11.22 -2.48 -20.65
C GLN A 35 11.17 -0.98 -20.90
N ASP A 36 11.55 -0.56 -22.10
CA ASP A 36 11.45 0.83 -22.52
C ASP A 36 10.03 1.12 -23.00
N ILE A 37 9.32 1.98 -22.28
CA ILE A 37 7.95 2.39 -22.61
C ILE A 37 7.98 3.80 -23.19
N ARG A 38 7.40 3.96 -24.38
CA ARG A 38 7.25 5.25 -25.03
C ARG A 38 5.96 5.92 -24.59
N THR A 39 5.95 7.24 -24.67
CA THR A 39 4.76 8.06 -24.46
C THR A 39 3.71 7.70 -25.50
N TYR A 40 2.47 7.45 -25.07
CA TYR A 40 1.39 7.20 -26.03
C TYR A 40 0.75 8.51 -26.51
N SER A 41 0.82 9.57 -25.70
CA SER A 41 0.29 10.89 -26.05
C SER A 41 1.24 11.66 -26.98
N GLN A 42 0.68 12.51 -27.83
CA GLN A 42 1.46 13.45 -28.63
C GLN A 42 1.94 14.62 -27.78
N LEU A 43 3.19 15.05 -28.01
CA LEU A 43 3.80 16.21 -27.36
C LEU A 43 3.20 17.50 -27.93
N SER A 44 2.10 17.96 -27.35
CA SER A 44 1.51 19.28 -27.64
C SER A 44 1.58 20.14 -26.38
N GLY A 45 1.70 21.47 -26.54
CA GLY A 45 2.01 22.38 -25.43
C GLY A 45 1.01 22.40 -24.26
N ASN A 46 -0.14 21.76 -24.40
CA ASN A 46 -1.19 21.74 -23.38
C ASN A 46 -1.71 20.32 -23.07
N THR A 47 -1.11 19.27 -23.64
CA THR A 47 -1.53 17.89 -23.41
C THR A 47 -0.61 17.22 -22.39
N PRO A 48 -1.16 16.54 -21.36
CA PRO A 48 -0.33 15.81 -20.42
C PRO A 48 0.46 14.71 -21.13
N LEU A 49 1.69 14.52 -20.67
CA LEU A 49 2.53 13.42 -21.14
C LEU A 49 2.10 12.14 -20.42
N ALA A 50 1.54 11.18 -21.15
CA ALA A 50 0.98 9.98 -20.56
C ALA A 50 1.71 8.71 -21.00
N PHE A 51 2.01 7.88 -20.01
CA PHE A 51 2.66 6.57 -20.16
C PHE A 51 1.64 5.50 -19.78
N ASN A 52 1.49 4.47 -20.61
CA ASN A 52 0.72 3.30 -20.25
C ASN A 52 1.70 2.16 -19.93
N VAL A 53 1.77 1.77 -18.67
CA VAL A 53 2.62 0.70 -18.17
C VAL A 53 1.75 -0.53 -17.91
N SER A 54 1.57 -1.35 -18.95
CA SER A 54 0.84 -2.61 -18.86
C SER A 54 1.81 -3.79 -18.96
N GLY A 55 1.67 -4.77 -18.08
CA GLY A 55 2.33 -6.07 -18.27
C GLY A 55 1.88 -6.66 -19.60
N GLN A 56 2.82 -7.09 -20.45
CA GLN A 56 2.54 -7.45 -21.84
C GLN A 56 1.59 -8.65 -21.94
N ASN A 57 1.55 -9.49 -20.91
CA ASN A 57 0.76 -10.73 -20.86
C ASN A 57 -0.08 -10.88 -19.57
N GLY A 58 -0.21 -9.84 -18.75
CA GLY A 58 -0.96 -9.89 -17.47
C GLY A 58 -0.36 -10.79 -16.37
N LEU A 59 0.73 -11.50 -16.66
CA LEU A 59 1.47 -12.36 -15.72
C LEU A 59 2.76 -11.69 -15.19
N GLU A 60 3.06 -10.48 -15.67
CA GLU A 60 4.25 -9.72 -15.33
C GLU A 60 3.95 -8.75 -14.19
N TYR A 61 4.81 -8.73 -13.19
CA TYR A 61 4.75 -7.75 -12.11
C TYR A 61 5.63 -6.54 -12.44
N VAL A 62 5.13 -5.34 -12.14
CA VAL A 62 5.88 -4.09 -12.32
C VAL A 62 6.50 -3.68 -10.99
N ASP A 63 7.84 -3.57 -10.94
CA ASP A 63 8.55 -3.00 -9.80
C ASP A 63 8.59 -1.47 -9.92
N LEU A 64 7.69 -0.80 -9.19
CA LEU A 64 7.60 0.65 -9.16
C LEU A 64 8.87 1.32 -8.59
N LYS A 65 9.61 0.67 -7.67
CA LYS A 65 10.81 1.27 -7.07
C LYS A 65 11.96 1.37 -8.07
N ARG A 66 11.98 0.50 -9.08
CA ARG A 66 13.00 0.46 -10.14
C ARG A 66 12.56 1.15 -11.42
N THR A 67 11.36 1.75 -11.43
CA THR A 67 10.86 2.53 -12.56
C THR A 67 11.59 3.88 -12.63
N LYS A 68 12.15 4.21 -13.80
CA LYS A 68 12.92 5.44 -14.02
C LYS A 68 12.39 6.17 -15.26
N LEU A 69 12.25 7.48 -15.16
CA LEU A 69 11.94 8.32 -16.31
C LEU A 69 13.22 8.65 -17.08
N TYR A 70 13.28 8.28 -18.35
CA TYR A 70 14.39 8.61 -19.23
C TYR A 70 14.06 9.87 -20.05
N VAL A 71 14.85 10.94 -19.89
CA VAL A 71 14.67 12.22 -20.58
C VAL A 71 15.92 12.58 -21.39
N LYS A 72 15.71 12.88 -22.67
CA LYS A 72 16.73 13.44 -23.56
C LYS A 72 16.40 14.88 -23.88
N ALA A 73 17.16 15.83 -23.34
CA ALA A 73 16.95 17.26 -23.53
C ALA A 73 18.20 17.95 -24.09
N LYS A 74 18.01 19.04 -24.83
CA LYS A 74 19.07 19.95 -25.27
C LYS A 74 18.73 21.36 -24.81
N ILE A 75 19.65 22.01 -24.10
CA ILE A 75 19.49 23.40 -23.68
C ILE A 75 19.78 24.30 -24.89
N LYS A 76 18.86 25.23 -25.15
CA LYS A 76 18.94 26.23 -26.23
C LYS A 76 18.55 27.59 -25.66
N LYS A 77 18.90 28.66 -26.37
CA LYS A 77 18.42 30.01 -26.07
C LYS A 77 16.92 30.12 -26.37
N ALA A 78 16.28 31.18 -25.87
CA ALA A 78 14.86 31.46 -26.12
C ALA A 78 14.54 31.63 -27.62
N ASP A 79 15.53 32.03 -28.43
CA ASP A 79 15.44 32.15 -29.88
C ASP A 79 15.66 30.81 -30.64
N GLY A 80 15.95 29.72 -29.92
CA GLY A 80 16.19 28.38 -30.47
C GLY A 80 17.61 28.13 -30.98
N SER A 81 18.52 29.10 -30.90
CA SER A 81 19.92 28.96 -31.28
C SER A 81 20.73 28.14 -30.25
N SER A 82 21.91 27.66 -30.66
CA SER A 82 22.80 26.89 -29.77
C SER A 82 23.61 27.84 -28.88
N LEU A 83 24.00 27.35 -27.71
CA LEU A 83 24.87 28.06 -26.77
C LEU A 83 26.28 28.19 -27.33
N THR A 84 26.95 29.30 -27.05
CA THR A 84 28.37 29.50 -27.37
C THR A 84 29.27 29.07 -26.21
N GLU A 85 30.56 28.81 -26.45
CA GLU A 85 31.50 28.32 -25.41
C GLU A 85 31.69 29.28 -24.22
N THR A 86 31.27 30.53 -24.38
CA THR A 86 31.31 31.57 -23.34
C THR A 86 30.09 31.57 -22.41
N GLU A 87 29.05 30.78 -22.71
CA GLU A 87 27.78 30.79 -21.99
C GLU A 87 27.64 29.53 -21.13
N TYR A 88 27.93 29.67 -19.83
CA TYR A 88 27.80 28.59 -18.87
C TYR A 88 26.35 28.47 -18.40
N VAL A 89 25.70 27.36 -18.73
CA VAL A 89 24.37 27.00 -18.22
C VAL A 89 24.42 25.60 -17.64
N GLY A 90 23.59 25.36 -16.64
CA GLY A 90 23.47 24.07 -15.98
C GLY A 90 22.04 23.81 -15.52
N PRO A 91 21.69 22.54 -15.29
CA PRO A 91 20.42 22.21 -14.67
C PRO A 91 20.37 22.73 -13.23
N VAL A 92 19.16 23.07 -12.76
CA VAL A 92 18.91 23.29 -11.34
C VAL A 92 19.04 21.97 -10.56
N ASN A 93 19.23 22.05 -9.24
CA ASN A 93 19.15 20.88 -8.38
C ASN A 93 17.77 20.22 -8.56
N LEU A 94 17.74 18.88 -8.62
CA LEU A 94 16.53 18.12 -8.95
C LEU A 94 15.91 18.49 -10.32
N PHE A 95 16.73 18.60 -11.36
CA PHE A 95 16.33 18.97 -12.73
C PHE A 95 15.01 18.36 -13.23
N LEU A 96 14.81 17.06 -13.03
CA LEU A 96 13.58 16.38 -13.46
C LEU A 96 12.36 16.82 -12.65
N HIS A 97 12.50 17.09 -11.35
CA HIS A 97 11.40 17.59 -10.52
C HIS A 97 11.02 19.02 -10.92
N ALA A 98 12.00 19.84 -11.30
CA ALA A 98 11.75 21.20 -11.77
C ALA A 98 11.17 21.26 -13.20
N MET A 99 11.27 20.17 -13.97
CA MET A 99 10.83 20.13 -15.37
C MET A 99 9.32 19.90 -15.52
N PHE A 100 8.67 19.24 -14.55
CA PHE A 100 7.23 18.93 -14.58
C PHE A 100 6.51 19.63 -13.45
N ALA A 101 5.40 20.32 -13.76
CA ALA A 101 4.59 20.99 -12.75
C ALA A 101 3.74 20.01 -11.92
N GLN A 102 3.30 18.92 -12.54
CA GLN A 102 2.46 17.90 -11.91
C GLN A 102 2.82 16.52 -12.49
N VAL A 103 2.83 15.51 -11.63
CA VAL A 103 3.05 14.10 -11.98
C VAL A 103 2.00 13.28 -11.23
N ASP A 104 1.06 12.71 -11.98
CA ASP A 104 0.02 11.84 -11.45
C ASP A 104 0.36 10.38 -11.76
N VAL A 105 0.20 9.49 -10.78
CA VAL A 105 0.39 8.04 -10.94
C VAL A 105 -0.89 7.32 -10.56
N THR A 106 -1.48 6.59 -11.50
CA THR A 106 -2.70 5.82 -11.29
C THR A 106 -2.42 4.33 -11.48
N LEU A 107 -2.77 3.53 -10.47
CA LEU A 107 -2.75 2.06 -10.56
C LEU A 107 -4.18 1.59 -10.84
N GLN A 108 -4.44 1.02 -12.02
CA GLN A 108 -5.72 0.40 -12.35
C GLN A 108 -5.75 -1.04 -11.83
N ASP A 109 -6.91 -1.45 -11.32
CA ASP A 109 -7.23 -2.81 -10.86
C ASP A 109 -6.17 -3.45 -9.95
N LEU A 110 -6.10 -2.96 -8.71
CA LEU A 110 -5.22 -3.50 -7.67
C LEU A 110 -5.46 -5.01 -7.40
N PHE A 111 -6.63 -5.56 -7.80
CA PHE A 111 -6.97 -6.98 -7.62
C PHE A 111 -7.77 -7.54 -8.82
N LEU A 112 -7.11 -8.29 -9.71
CA LEU A 112 -7.77 -9.10 -10.73
C LEU A 112 -8.07 -10.50 -10.14
N GLY A 113 -9.32 -10.74 -9.73
CA GLY A 113 -9.82 -12.09 -9.41
C GLY A 113 -9.37 -12.73 -8.09
N SER A 114 -8.51 -12.07 -7.31
CA SER A 114 -8.15 -12.52 -5.96
C SER A 114 -8.97 -11.74 -4.92
N CYS A 115 -9.82 -12.45 -4.18
CA CYS A 115 -10.41 -11.88 -2.97
C CYS A 115 -9.30 -11.77 -1.91
N PRO A 116 -9.02 -10.57 -1.36
CA PRO A 116 -8.02 -10.44 -0.31
C PRO A 116 -8.41 -11.32 0.88
N ALA A 117 -7.44 -12.10 1.40
CA ALA A 117 -7.65 -12.96 2.56
C ALA A 117 -7.87 -12.14 3.86
N ARG A 118 -7.45 -10.88 3.87
CA ARG A 118 -7.59 -9.95 4.99
C ARG A 118 -7.76 -8.52 4.47
N VAL A 119 -8.74 -7.80 4.98
CA VAL A 119 -8.96 -6.37 4.71
C VAL A 119 -8.78 -5.61 6.02
N VAL A 120 -7.92 -4.59 6.01
CA VAL A 120 -7.73 -3.65 7.13
C VAL A 120 -8.12 -2.28 6.61
N ILE A 121 -9.05 -1.63 7.31
CA ILE A 121 -9.55 -0.30 6.98
C ILE A 121 -9.15 0.64 8.11
N GLY A 122 -8.47 1.73 7.77
CA GLY A 122 -8.15 2.82 8.69
C GLY A 122 -8.69 4.13 8.13
N PHE A 123 -9.34 4.93 8.96
CA PHE A 123 -9.82 6.25 8.58
C PHE A 123 -8.90 7.32 9.15
N VAL A 124 -8.69 8.38 8.38
CA VAL A 124 -7.88 9.55 8.75
C VAL A 124 -8.58 10.80 8.26
N ASP A 125 -8.23 11.96 8.82
CA ASP A 125 -8.73 13.24 8.33
C ASP A 125 -8.34 13.45 6.86
N ALA A 126 -9.23 14.06 6.07
CA ALA A 126 -8.97 14.37 4.67
C ALA A 126 -7.75 15.28 4.49
N GLU A 127 -7.53 16.24 5.40
CA GLU A 127 -6.36 17.13 5.37
C GLU A 127 -5.05 16.36 5.67
N ALA A 128 -5.14 15.34 6.54
CA ALA A 128 -4.02 14.45 6.83
C ALA A 128 -3.69 13.56 5.63
N ALA A 129 -4.72 13.02 4.95
CA ALA A 129 -4.56 12.24 3.73
C ALA A 129 -3.99 13.07 2.56
N ALA A 130 -4.34 14.35 2.47
CA ALA A 130 -3.81 15.28 1.48
C ALA A 130 -2.37 15.75 1.78
N GLY A 131 -1.83 15.44 2.96
CA GLY A 131 -0.44 15.73 3.33
C GLY A 131 -0.23 17.10 3.97
N SER A 132 -1.21 17.63 4.71
CA SER A 132 -1.02 18.85 5.50
C SER A 132 0.09 18.68 6.53
N TYR A 133 0.95 19.71 6.66
CA TYR A 133 2.09 19.72 7.57
C TYR A 133 1.71 19.82 9.06
N ILE A 134 0.43 20.04 9.37
CA ILE A 134 -0.06 20.21 10.75
C ILE A 134 -0.66 18.91 11.29
N THR A 135 -1.24 18.10 10.40
CA THR A 135 -2.01 16.89 10.76
C THR A 135 -1.19 15.61 10.52
N ASN A 136 -1.43 14.59 11.32
CA ASN A 136 -0.70 13.32 11.23
C ASN A 136 -1.48 12.28 10.38
N PRO A 137 -0.95 11.79 9.25
CA PRO A 137 -1.59 10.76 8.42
C PRO A 137 -1.60 9.36 9.07
N PHE A 138 -0.96 9.18 10.22
CA PHE A 138 -1.01 7.94 11.01
C PHE A 138 -1.92 8.03 12.24
N ASN A 139 -2.64 9.14 12.41
CA ASN A 139 -3.64 9.28 13.46
C ASN A 139 -4.97 8.66 12.97
N PHE A 140 -5.16 7.38 13.24
CA PHE A 140 -6.37 6.66 12.84
C PHE A 140 -7.52 6.97 13.80
N GLU A 141 -8.61 7.50 13.27
CA GLU A 141 -9.81 7.84 14.04
C GLU A 141 -11.01 7.00 13.57
N HIS A 142 -12.02 6.85 14.42
CA HIS A 142 -13.22 6.05 14.11
C HIS A 142 -14.38 6.90 13.57
N PHE A 143 -14.29 8.24 13.61
CA PHE A 143 -15.29 9.19 13.12
C PHE A 143 -16.74 8.91 13.56
N ASN A 144 -16.92 8.32 14.74
CA ASN A 144 -18.23 7.89 15.27
C ASN A 144 -19.02 6.94 14.35
N LEU A 145 -18.32 6.15 13.53
CA LEU A 145 -18.93 5.16 12.65
C LEU A 145 -19.58 4.02 13.44
N LYS A 146 -20.89 3.87 13.31
CA LYS A 146 -21.64 2.86 14.09
C LYS A 146 -21.53 1.46 13.51
N ASN A 147 -21.56 1.35 12.18
CA ASN A 147 -21.66 0.10 11.44
C ASN A 147 -20.68 0.07 10.26
N ILE A 148 -20.04 -1.08 10.04
CA ILE A 148 -19.22 -1.37 8.86
C ILE A 148 -19.71 -2.70 8.29
N GLU A 149 -20.05 -2.71 7.00
CA GLU A 149 -20.54 -3.89 6.28
C GLU A 149 -19.60 -4.22 5.12
N LEU A 150 -19.11 -5.46 5.08
CA LEU A 150 -18.26 -5.96 4.00
C LEU A 150 -19.06 -6.95 3.16
N TYR A 151 -19.09 -6.73 1.86
CA TYR A 151 -19.74 -7.59 0.88
C TYR A 151 -18.70 -8.28 0.00
N VAL A 152 -18.88 -9.57 -0.23
CA VAL A 152 -18.14 -10.33 -1.26
C VAL A 152 -19.18 -10.88 -2.22
N ASN A 153 -19.08 -10.52 -3.51
CA ASN A 153 -20.04 -10.91 -4.55
C ASN A 153 -21.51 -10.56 -4.19
N ASN A 154 -21.74 -9.37 -3.62
CA ASN A 154 -23.05 -8.90 -3.12
C ASN A 154 -23.64 -9.74 -1.97
N ILE A 155 -22.85 -10.63 -1.36
CA ILE A 155 -23.23 -11.37 -0.16
C ILE A 155 -22.49 -10.75 1.04
N PRO A 156 -23.20 -10.34 2.11
CA PRO A 156 -22.54 -9.80 3.29
C PRO A 156 -21.68 -10.87 3.96
N VAL A 157 -20.39 -10.58 4.13
CA VAL A 157 -19.43 -11.46 4.83
C VAL A 157 -19.66 -11.45 6.33
N SER A 158 -20.12 -10.32 6.86
CA SER A 158 -20.36 -10.14 8.29
C SER A 158 -21.78 -10.55 8.66
N VAL A 159 -21.98 -11.79 9.10
CA VAL A 159 -23.30 -12.29 9.55
C VAL A 159 -23.73 -11.64 10.88
N ASN A 160 -22.76 -11.21 11.70
CA ASN A 160 -22.97 -10.47 12.94
C ASN A 160 -22.39 -9.07 12.83
N ILE A 161 -23.25 -8.08 12.57
CA ILE A 161 -22.87 -6.67 12.55
C ILE A 161 -22.52 -6.24 13.98
N LEU A 162 -21.30 -5.72 14.16
CA LEU A 162 -20.92 -5.06 15.40
C LEU A 162 -21.51 -3.65 15.39
N GLN A 163 -22.54 -3.43 16.19
CA GLN A 163 -23.05 -2.09 16.47
C GLN A 163 -22.14 -1.45 17.52
N ILE A 164 -21.37 -0.44 17.13
CA ILE A 164 -20.47 0.27 18.03
C ILE A 164 -21.11 1.60 18.44
N ASN A 165 -21.10 1.88 19.75
CA ASN A 165 -21.44 3.18 20.30
C ASN A 165 -20.28 3.66 21.17
N PHE A 166 -19.67 4.76 20.73
CA PHE A 166 -18.50 5.40 21.34
C PHE A 166 -18.86 6.36 22.49
N ASP A 167 -20.14 6.48 22.85
CA ASP A 167 -20.55 7.30 24.01
C ASP A 167 -20.01 6.73 25.33
N ALA A 168 -19.12 7.50 25.96
CA ALA A 168 -18.49 7.22 27.24
C ALA A 168 -19.49 6.96 28.39
N THR A 169 -20.73 7.45 28.27
CA THR A 169 -21.74 7.40 29.33
C THR A 169 -22.53 6.08 29.32
N THR A 170 -22.67 5.44 28.16
CA THR A 170 -23.45 4.20 27.96
C THR A 170 -22.64 3.03 27.41
N GLY A 171 -21.29 3.16 27.36
CA GLY A 171 -20.27 2.34 26.67
C GLY A 171 -20.17 0.82 26.92
N ARG A 172 -21.29 0.11 27.05
CA ARG A 172 -21.35 -1.36 27.11
C ARG A 172 -21.18 -2.05 25.75
N THR A 173 -21.20 -1.29 24.66
CA THR A 173 -21.16 -1.80 23.28
C THR A 173 -19.77 -1.81 22.63
N ILE A 174 -18.79 -1.10 23.20
CA ILE A 174 -17.39 -1.13 22.74
C ILE A 174 -16.65 -2.40 23.19
N ILE A 175 -17.07 -3.03 24.29
CA ILE A 175 -16.39 -4.20 24.87
C ILE A 175 -16.29 -5.37 23.88
N PRO A 176 -17.37 -5.79 23.18
CA PRO A 176 -17.29 -6.86 22.20
C PRO A 176 -16.37 -6.54 21.02
N ALA A 177 -16.32 -5.27 20.59
CA ALA A 177 -15.44 -4.83 19.51
C ALA A 177 -13.97 -4.81 19.96
N TYR A 178 -13.70 -4.34 21.16
CA TYR A 178 -12.37 -4.34 21.76
C TYR A 178 -11.85 -5.76 22.01
N THR A 179 -12.68 -6.69 22.52
CA THR A 179 -12.30 -8.11 22.64
C THR A 179 -12.00 -8.74 21.27
N LYS A 180 -12.79 -8.43 20.24
CA LYS A 180 -12.51 -8.89 18.87
C LYS A 180 -11.20 -8.36 18.33
N LEU A 181 -10.77 -7.15 18.71
CA LEU A 181 -9.46 -6.62 18.30
C LEU A 181 -8.32 -7.51 18.80
N PHE A 182 -8.38 -8.03 20.04
CA PHE A 182 -7.38 -8.98 20.54
C PHE A 182 -7.41 -10.31 19.80
N GLN A 183 -8.59 -10.77 19.40
CA GLN A 183 -8.74 -11.99 18.60
C GLN A 183 -8.15 -11.83 17.19
N ILE A 184 -8.44 -10.70 16.53
CA ILE A 184 -7.96 -10.41 15.16
C ILE A 184 -6.45 -10.16 15.13
N THR A 185 -5.91 -9.55 16.20
CA THR A 185 -4.46 -9.33 16.33
C THR A 185 -3.72 -10.57 16.82
N GLU A 186 -4.43 -11.68 17.06
CA GLU A 186 -3.89 -12.94 17.64
C GLU A 186 -3.19 -12.71 18.99
N LYS A 187 -3.60 -11.66 19.70
CA LYS A 187 -3.12 -11.30 21.04
C LYS A 187 -4.03 -11.83 22.14
N ASP A 188 -5.19 -12.36 21.77
CA ASP A 188 -6.08 -13.04 22.70
C ASP A 188 -5.36 -14.20 23.39
N SER A 189 -5.52 -14.31 24.70
CA SER A 189 -4.84 -15.30 25.56
C SER A 189 -3.30 -15.31 25.51
N ARG A 190 -2.65 -14.29 24.93
CA ARG A 190 -1.20 -14.11 25.01
C ARG A 190 -0.86 -13.12 26.12
N ASP A 191 0.28 -13.32 26.77
CA ASP A 191 0.85 -12.36 27.72
C ASP A 191 1.51 -11.17 26.99
N SER A 192 0.78 -10.57 26.04
CA SER A 192 1.25 -9.43 25.26
C SER A 192 0.05 -8.58 24.83
N GLY A 193 0.07 -7.29 25.15
CA GLY A 193 -0.94 -6.33 24.69
C GLY A 193 -0.71 -5.87 23.24
N ASN A 194 -1.67 -5.11 22.73
CA ASN A 194 -1.62 -4.41 21.44
C ASN A 194 -1.36 -2.89 21.59
N GLN A 195 -0.99 -2.43 22.80
CA GLN A 195 -0.73 -1.01 23.15
C GLN A 195 -1.89 -0.04 22.89
N ILE A 196 -3.09 -0.54 22.62
CA ILE A 196 -4.31 0.26 22.47
C ILE A 196 -5.12 0.00 23.73
N THR A 197 -5.32 1.02 24.56
CA THR A 197 -6.21 0.86 25.72
C THR A 197 -7.67 0.92 25.29
N ARG A 198 -8.57 0.47 26.16
CA ARG A 198 -10.02 0.57 25.90
C ARG A 198 -10.46 2.03 25.71
N ASP A 199 -9.82 2.95 26.41
CA ASP A 199 -10.15 4.37 26.34
C ASP A 199 -9.55 5.01 25.07
N ASP A 200 -8.42 4.50 24.56
CA ASP A 200 -7.89 4.89 23.24
C ASP A 200 -8.73 4.34 22.07
N PHE A 201 -9.50 3.27 22.32
CA PHE A 201 -10.39 2.66 21.35
C PHE A 201 -11.78 3.32 21.31
N ALA A 202 -12.13 4.08 22.35
CA ALA A 202 -13.47 4.65 22.56
C ALA A 202 -13.61 6.08 22.00
#